data_AF-A0A3D0MT63-F1
#
_entry.id   AF-A0A3D0MT63-F1
#
_cell.length_a   1.000
_cell.length_b   1.000
_cell.length_c   1.000
_cell.angle_alpha   90.00
_cell.angle_beta   90.00
_cell.angle_gamma   90.00
#
_symmetry.space_group_name_H-M   'P 1'
#
loop_
_entity.id
_entity.type
_entity.pdbx_description
1 polymer ?
#
loop_
_entity_poly.entity_id
_entity_poly.type
_entity_poly.pdbx_seq_one_letter_code
_entity_poly.pdbx_strand_id
1 'polypeptide(L)'
;MVLLAPAAAEEKPIKIGYLAALTGDWAAYGQTEEKTARMAVDEINAQGGVLGRKLELVVYDFRTRAEDAVNAVRRMIEEDKVVAIVGANGSGINIATAPLVNRYEVPQIGTVST
;
A
#
# COMPACT_ATOMS: atom_id res chain seq x y z
N MET A 1 -26.04 -22.45 -32.54
CA MET A 1 -26.24 -22.52 -31.08
C MET A 1 -24.97 -22.00 -30.44
N VAL A 2 -24.92 -20.72 -30.09
CA VAL A 2 -23.72 -20.08 -29.53
C VAL A 2 -23.76 -20.32 -28.01
N LEU A 3 -22.84 -21.15 -27.51
CA LEU A 3 -22.63 -21.32 -26.07
C LEU A 3 -21.97 -20.04 -25.55
N LEU A 4 -22.72 -19.22 -24.80
CA LEU A 4 -22.12 -18.21 -23.94
C LEU A 4 -21.38 -18.95 -22.82
N ALA A 5 -20.05 -18.81 -22.78
CA ALA A 5 -19.26 -19.20 -21.63
C ALA A 5 -19.65 -18.34 -20.42
N PRO A 6 -19.65 -18.89 -19.19
CA PRO A 6 -19.93 -18.09 -18.01
C PRO A 6 -18.86 -17.00 -17.88
N ALA A 7 -19.29 -15.76 -17.66
CA ALA A 7 -18.38 -14.69 -17.28
C ALA A 7 -17.71 -15.10 -15.96
N ALA A 8 -16.40 -15.34 -15.98
CA ALA A 8 -15.63 -15.57 -14.78
C ALA A 8 -15.84 -14.35 -13.86
N ALA A 9 -16.30 -14.59 -12.62
CA ALA A 9 -16.40 -13.54 -11.63
C ALA A 9 -15.02 -12.91 -11.47
N GLU A 10 -14.90 -11.62 -11.81
CA GLU A 10 -13.63 -10.91 -11.73
C GLU A 10 -13.18 -10.91 -10.26
N GLU A 11 -12.07 -11.60 -10.00
CA GLU A 11 -11.51 -11.70 -8.66
C GLU A 11 -11.15 -10.29 -8.15
N LYS A 12 -11.57 -9.98 -6.91
CA LYS A 12 -11.37 -8.66 -6.30
C LYS A 12 -9.89 -8.24 -6.38
N PRO A 13 -9.57 -6.95 -6.55
CA PRO A 13 -8.18 -6.51 -6.57
C PRO A 13 -7.44 -6.85 -5.28
N ILE A 14 -6.13 -7.01 -5.39
CA ILE A 14 -5.22 -7.17 -4.25
C ILE A 14 -4.82 -5.76 -3.81
N LYS A 15 -5.25 -5.37 -2.61
CA LYS A 15 -4.98 -4.04 -2.08
C LYS A 15 -3.61 -3.99 -1.39
N ILE A 16 -2.78 -3.04 -1.82
CA ILE A 16 -1.47 -2.77 -1.23
C ILE A 16 -1.50 -1.37 -0.62
N GLY A 17 -1.18 -1.28 0.67
CA GLY A 17 -1.04 -0.01 1.37
C GLY A 17 0.26 0.69 0.99
N TYR A 18 0.23 2.00 0.84
CA TYR A 18 1.41 2.83 0.66
C TYR A 18 1.39 3.99 1.66
N LEU A 19 2.30 3.94 2.62
CA LEU A 19 2.42 4.93 3.69
C LEU A 19 3.44 6.00 3.28
N ALA A 20 2.95 7.11 2.71
CA ALA A 20 3.78 8.16 2.14
C ALA A 20 3.79 9.43 3.00
N ALA A 21 4.90 10.16 2.98
CA ALA A 21 4.93 11.54 3.45
C ALA A 21 4.54 12.44 2.27
N LEU A 22 3.25 12.66 2.04
CA LEU A 22 2.79 13.52 0.94
C LEU A 22 2.87 15.00 1.30
N THR A 23 2.78 15.29 2.60
CA THR A 23 2.99 16.61 3.19
C THR A 23 4.01 16.54 4.33
N GLY A 24 4.40 17.70 4.88
CA GLY A 24 5.42 17.81 5.93
C GLY A 24 6.84 17.86 5.38
N ASP A 25 7.83 17.63 6.26
CA ASP A 25 9.24 17.90 5.97
C ASP A 25 9.84 16.98 4.88
N TRP A 26 9.22 15.82 4.66
CA TRP A 26 9.67 14.81 3.70
C TRP A 26 8.79 14.72 2.45
N ALA A 27 7.95 15.74 2.21
CA ALA A 27 6.97 15.76 1.12
C ALA A 27 7.57 15.45 -0.26
N ALA A 28 8.74 16.02 -0.56
CA ALA A 28 9.39 15.81 -1.86
C ALA A 28 9.74 14.33 -2.11
N TYR A 29 10.18 13.61 -1.07
CA TYR A 29 10.47 12.19 -1.16
C TYR A 29 9.19 11.38 -1.32
N GLY A 30 8.20 11.58 -0.43
CA GLY A 30 6.97 10.80 -0.44
C GLY A 30 6.12 11.02 -1.70
N GLN A 31 6.09 12.22 -2.28
CA GLN A 31 5.41 12.47 -3.56
C GLN A 31 6.09 11.76 -4.73
N THR A 32 7.41 11.75 -4.76
CA THR A 32 8.18 11.05 -5.81
C THR A 32 7.98 9.54 -5.72
N GLU A 33 8.01 9.02 -4.50
CA GLU A 33 7.79 7.62 -4.19
C GLU A 33 6.37 7.15 -4.49
N GLU A 34 5.35 7.91 -4.10
CA GLU A 34 3.95 7.60 -4.39
C GLU A 34 3.69 7.52 -5.89
N LYS A 35 4.23 8.49 -6.66
CA LYS A 35 4.14 8.48 -8.12
C LYS A 35 4.80 7.23 -8.71
N THR A 36 5.98 6.86 -8.19
CA THR A 36 6.71 5.68 -8.63
C THR A 36 5.95 4.39 -8.30
N ALA A 37 5.34 4.32 -7.12
CA ALA A 37 4.52 3.17 -6.71
C ALA A 37 3.28 3.01 -7.60
N ARG A 38 2.63 4.11 -8.00
CA ARG A 38 1.52 4.08 -8.96
C ARG A 38 1.98 3.56 -10.33
N MET A 39 3.09 4.08 -10.84
CA MET A 39 3.66 3.61 -12.11
C MET A 39 3.96 2.11 -12.08
N ALA A 40 4.57 1.62 -10.99
CA ALA A 40 4.84 0.19 -10.84
C ALA A 40 3.56 -0.65 -10.78
N VAL A 41 2.53 -0.19 -10.07
CA VAL A 41 1.21 -0.86 -10.04
C VAL A 41 0.57 -0.90 -11.42
N ASP A 42 0.63 0.19 -12.18
CA ASP A 42 0.09 0.27 -13.54
C ASP A 42 0.82 -0.71 -14.47
N GLU A 43 2.15 -0.77 -14.40
CA GLU A 43 2.97 -1.71 -15.19
C GLU A 43 2.67 -3.17 -14.84
N ILE A 44 2.59 -3.51 -13.54
CA ILE A 44 2.24 -4.87 -13.08
C ILE A 44 0.83 -5.24 -13.56
N ASN A 45 -0.12 -4.32 -13.44
CA ASN A 45 -1.48 -4.51 -13.89
C ASN A 45 -1.55 -4.70 -15.41
N ALA A 46 -0.79 -3.94 -16.20
CA ALA A 46 -0.71 -4.10 -17.65
C ALA A 46 -0.18 -5.49 -18.06
N GLN A 47 0.67 -6.11 -17.23
CA GLN A 47 1.22 -7.46 -17.43
C GLN A 47 0.30 -8.59 -16.94
N GLY A 48 -0.95 -8.29 -16.58
CA GLY A 48 -1.93 -9.28 -16.11
C GLY A 48 -2.08 -9.36 -14.59
N GLY A 49 -1.40 -8.47 -13.85
CA GLY A 49 -1.51 -8.40 -12.40
C GLY A 49 -0.74 -9.50 -11.67
N VAL A 50 -1.13 -9.77 -10.43
CA VAL A 50 -0.52 -10.78 -9.56
C VAL A 50 -1.51 -11.91 -9.38
N LEU A 51 -1.12 -13.14 -9.76
CA LEU A 51 -2.00 -14.31 -9.73
C LEU A 51 -3.31 -14.11 -10.52
N GLY A 52 -3.25 -13.32 -11.61
CA GLY A 52 -4.41 -12.97 -12.44
C GLY A 52 -5.31 -11.86 -11.87
N ARG A 53 -4.94 -11.27 -10.73
CA ARG A 53 -5.69 -10.20 -10.05
C ARG A 53 -4.97 -8.86 -10.17
N LYS A 54 -5.73 -7.79 -10.39
CA LYS A 54 -5.18 -6.43 -10.40
C LYS A 54 -4.74 -6.02 -9.00
N LEU A 55 -3.67 -5.24 -8.91
CA LEU A 55 -3.27 -4.52 -7.72
C LEU A 55 -4.05 -3.20 -7.61
N GLU A 56 -4.45 -2.84 -6.39
CA GLU A 56 -5.02 -1.55 -6.04
C GLU A 56 -4.12 -0.89 -4.99
N LEU A 57 -3.62 0.31 -5.27
CA LEU A 57 -2.75 1.05 -4.35
C LEU A 57 -3.59 1.94 -3.44
N VAL A 58 -3.56 1.66 -2.14
CA VAL A 58 -4.23 2.44 -1.09
C VAL A 58 -3.21 3.34 -0.42
N VAL A 59 -3.28 4.65 -0.68
CA VAL A 59 -2.27 5.60 -0.22
C VAL A 59 -2.80 6.42 0.95
N TYR A 60 -1.99 6.57 2.00
CA TYR A 60 -2.24 7.56 3.06
C TYR A 60 -1.02 8.45 3.30
N ASP A 61 -1.30 9.71 3.62
CA ASP A 61 -0.32 10.69 4.05
C ASP A 61 -0.12 10.63 5.57
N PHE A 62 1.11 10.46 6.03
CA PHE A 62 1.45 10.53 7.46
C PHE A 62 2.07 11.86 7.89
N ARG A 63 2.22 12.84 6.99
CA ARG A 63 2.61 14.23 7.34
C ARG A 63 3.89 14.33 8.17
N THR A 64 4.82 13.39 8.01
CA THR A 64 6.03 13.27 8.83
C THR A 64 5.79 13.08 10.34
N ARG A 65 4.62 12.58 10.75
CA ARG A 65 4.23 12.34 12.14
C ARG A 65 3.96 10.86 12.42
N ALA A 66 4.56 10.34 13.49
CA ALA A 66 4.39 8.94 13.90
C ALA A 66 2.94 8.59 14.27
N GLU A 67 2.23 9.51 14.93
CA GLU A 67 0.81 9.32 15.29
C GLU A 67 -0.08 9.16 14.05
N ASP A 68 0.11 10.03 13.05
CA ASP A 68 -0.63 9.99 11.79
C ASP A 68 -0.30 8.69 11.03
N ALA A 69 0.96 8.23 11.07
CA ALA A 69 1.37 6.95 10.49
C ALA A 69 0.67 5.75 11.14
N VAL A 70 0.61 5.69 12.47
CA VAL A 70 -0.09 4.61 13.19
C VAL A 70 -1.58 4.59 12.87
N ASN A 71 -2.22 5.76 12.80
CA ASN A 71 -3.63 5.87 12.42
C ASN A 71 -3.87 5.44 10.97
N ALA A 72 -3.01 5.85 10.04
CA ALA A 72 -3.07 5.44 8.64
C ALA A 72 -2.93 3.91 8.48
N VAL A 73 -1.94 3.31 9.13
CA VAL A 73 -1.73 1.86 9.11
C VAL A 73 -2.94 1.12 9.69
N ARG A 74 -3.52 1.60 10.79
CA ARG A 74 -4.74 0.99 11.36
C ARG A 74 -5.87 0.99 10.33
N ARG A 75 -6.11 2.11 9.64
CA ARG A 75 -7.17 2.20 8.63
C ARG A 75 -6.90 1.30 7.43
N MET A 76 -5.66 1.27 6.94
CA MET A 76 -5.26 0.36 5.86
C MET A 76 -5.57 -1.11 6.19
N ILE A 77 -5.31 -1.53 7.43
CA ILE A 77 -5.51 -2.91 7.88
C ILE A 77 -6.99 -3.20 8.19
N GLU A 78 -7.64 -2.32 8.96
CA GLU A 78 -8.97 -2.57 9.50
C GLU A 78 -10.09 -2.21 8.54
N GLU A 79 -9.98 -1.10 7.82
CA GLU A 79 -10.99 -0.61 6.88
C GLU A 79 -10.69 -1.11 5.47
N ASP A 80 -9.50 -0.82 4.96
CA ASP A 80 -9.18 -1.07 3.56
C ASP A 80 -8.83 -2.53 3.27
N LYS A 81 -8.45 -3.29 4.31
CA LYS A 81 -8.06 -4.71 4.24
C LYS A 81 -6.89 -4.96 3.27
N VAL A 82 -5.85 -4.12 3.35
CA VAL A 82 -4.63 -4.32 2.55
C VAL A 82 -3.92 -5.61 2.94
N VAL A 83 -3.28 -6.28 1.98
CA VAL A 83 -2.54 -7.52 2.23
C VAL A 83 -1.08 -7.27 2.64
N ALA A 84 -0.57 -6.08 2.36
CA ALA A 84 0.78 -5.64 2.68
C ALA A 84 0.84 -4.11 2.69
N ILE A 85 1.82 -3.56 3.38
CA ILE A 85 2.09 -2.11 3.41
C ILE A 85 3.53 -1.86 2.95
N VAL A 86 3.69 -0.87 2.08
CA VAL A 86 4.99 -0.36 1.63
C VAL A 86 5.18 1.05 2.21
N GLY A 87 6.39 1.35 2.66
CA GLY A 87 6.72 2.54 3.44
C GLY A 87 6.85 2.23 4.95
N ALA A 88 7.19 3.19 5.79
CA ALA A 88 7.45 4.60 5.51
C ALA A 88 8.94 4.90 5.30
N ASN A 89 9.19 6.15 4.88
CA ASN A 89 10.51 6.77 4.81
C ASN A 89 11.02 7.16 6.19
N GLY A 90 11.60 6.21 6.91
CA GLY A 90 12.27 6.48 8.17
C GLY A 90 12.09 5.39 9.20
N SER A 91 13.20 4.95 9.81
CA SER A 91 13.23 3.89 10.82
C SER A 91 12.31 4.20 12.01
N GLY A 92 12.29 5.45 12.49
CA GLY A 92 11.44 5.83 13.62
C GLY A 92 9.94 5.62 13.34
N ILE A 93 9.50 5.86 12.11
CA ILE A 93 8.11 5.63 11.70
C ILE A 93 7.83 4.13 11.59
N ASN A 94 8.73 3.37 10.94
CA ASN A 94 8.60 1.92 10.82
C ASN A 94 8.59 1.22 12.18
N ILE A 95 9.42 1.66 13.13
CA ILE A 95 9.43 1.17 14.51
C ILE A 95 8.12 1.50 15.22
N ALA A 96 7.58 2.70 15.02
CA ALA A 96 6.31 3.10 15.64
C ALA A 96 5.12 2.26 15.12
N THR A 97 5.13 1.84 13.86
CA THR A 97 4.06 1.03 13.26
C THR A 97 4.27 -0.48 13.45
N ALA A 98 5.50 -0.93 13.71
CA ALA A 98 5.86 -2.35 13.86
C ALA A 98 4.95 -3.15 14.81
N PRO A 99 4.62 -2.69 16.03
CA PRO A 99 3.74 -3.44 16.93
C PRO A 99 2.34 -3.67 16.34
N LEU A 100 1.85 -2.70 15.55
CA LEU A 100 0.54 -2.78 14.92
C LEU A 100 0.54 -3.78 13.77
N VAL A 101 1.47 -3.65 12.82
CA VAL A 101 1.54 -4.57 11.68
C VAL A 101 1.83 -6.01 12.10
N ASN A 102 2.64 -6.22 13.15
CA ASN A 102 2.89 -7.53 13.75
C ASN A 102 1.64 -8.12 14.40
N ARG A 103 0.86 -7.32 15.13
CA ARG A 103 -0.37 -7.79 15.79
C ARG A 103 -1.42 -8.30 14.80
N TYR A 104 -1.50 -7.66 13.63
CA TYR A 104 -2.47 -8.01 12.60
C TYR A 104 -1.90 -8.92 11.51
N GLU A 105 -0.63 -9.36 11.65
CA GLU A 105 0.06 -10.24 10.71
C GLU A 105 0.09 -9.70 9.26
N VAL A 106 0.18 -8.37 9.12
CA VAL A 106 0.31 -7.71 7.82
C VAL A 106 1.78 -7.33 7.59
N PRO A 107 2.45 -7.81 6.54
CA PRO A 107 3.85 -7.46 6.30
C PRO A 107 3.99 -5.98 5.95
N GLN A 108 5.05 -5.36 6.49
CA GLN A 108 5.46 -3.99 6.18
C GLN A 108 6.87 -3.99 5.56
N ILE A 109 7.04 -3.30 4.44
CA ILE A 109 8.33 -3.13 3.74
C ILE A 109 8.71 -1.65 3.77
N GLY A 110 9.73 -1.30 4.56
CA GLY A 110 10.26 0.07 4.61
C GLY A 110 10.99 0.44 3.32
N THR A 111 10.78 1.67 2.84
CA THR A 111 11.42 2.21 1.62
C THR A 111 12.75 2.91 1.92
N VAL A 112 12.88 3.45 3.13
CA VAL A 112 14.13 4.01 3.68
C VAL A 112 14.21 3.66 5.17
N SER A 113 15.30 3.05 5.59
CA SER A 113 15.60 2.78 7.00
C SER A 113 17.05 3.15 7.29
N THR A 114 17.24 4.09 8.22
CA THR A 114 18.53 4.62 8.70
C THR A 114 18.76 4.29 10.16
#